data_AF-A0A955MBG3-F1
#
_entry.id   AF-A0A955MBG3-F1
#
_cell.length_a   1.000
_cell.length_b   1.000
_cell.length_c   1.000
_cell.angle_alpha   90.00
_cell.angle_beta   90.00
_cell.angle_gamma   90.00
#
_symmetry.space_group_name_H-M   'P 1'
#
loop_
_entity.id
_entity.type
_entity.pdbx_description
1 polymer ?
#
loop_
_entity_poly.entity_id
_entity_poly.type
_entity_poly.pdbx_seq_one_letter_code
_entity_poly.pdbx_strand_id
1 'polypeptide(L)' 'KGYKMALRHDMWLDQRLSIDKDLLNLPEVMVENYETKPEHILLPCINAVWNACGFKKSPNFDENNNWTNPS' A
#
# COMPACT_ATOMS: atom_id res chain seq x y z
N LYS A 1 19.62 1.58 12.63
CA LYS A 1 18.84 0.35 12.28
C LYS A 1 17.57 0.83 11.61
N GLY A 2 17.16 0.26 10.48
CA GLY A 2 15.97 0.71 9.74
C GLY A 2 15.26 -0.48 9.11
N TYR A 3 13.94 -0.38 8.97
CA TYR A 3 13.09 -1.40 8.34
C TYR A 3 13.00 -1.17 6.83
N LYS A 4 12.73 -2.24 6.10
CA LYS A 4 12.49 -2.21 4.64
C LYS A 4 11.30 -3.09 4.33
N MET A 5 10.53 -2.73 3.32
CA MET A 5 9.44 -3.54 2.82
C MET A 5 10.00 -4.75 2.05
N ALA A 6 9.49 -5.94 2.34
CA ALA A 6 9.79 -7.12 1.52
C ALA A 6 9.05 -6.98 0.19
N LEU A 7 9.80 -6.95 -0.89
CA LEU A 7 9.29 -6.85 -2.25
C LEU A 7 9.52 -8.17 -2.97
N ARG A 8 8.62 -8.53 -3.88
CA ARG A 8 8.89 -9.60 -4.86
C ARG A 8 10.08 -9.18 -5.72
N HIS A 9 10.86 -10.17 -6.17
CA HIS A 9 12.12 -9.93 -6.87
C HIS A 9 11.96 -9.16 -8.19
N ASP A 10 10.78 -9.22 -8.82
CA ASP A 10 10.39 -8.52 -10.04
C ASP A 10 9.97 -7.06 -9.82
N MET A 11 9.65 -6.66 -8.59
CA MET A 11 9.57 -5.25 -8.19
C MET A 11 10.98 -4.71 -7.99
N TRP A 12 11.62 -4.38 -9.12
CA TRP A 12 12.97 -3.82 -9.27
C TRP A 12 13.53 -3.13 -8.01
N LEU A 13 14.48 -3.81 -7.36
CA LEU A 13 15.30 -3.33 -6.23
C LEU A 13 16.45 -2.45 -6.74
N ASP A 14 16.19 -1.19 -7.07
CA ASP A 14 17.27 -0.20 -7.09
C ASP A 14 16.82 1.18 -6.63
N GLN A 15 16.62 1.30 -5.32
CA GLN A 15 16.96 2.47 -4.50
C GLN A 15 16.38 2.24 -3.12
N ARG A 16 17.24 2.01 -2.13
CA ARG A 16 17.05 2.17 -0.67
C ARG A 16 15.66 2.70 -0.22
N LEU A 17 14.61 1.88 -0.31
CA LEU A 17 13.28 2.17 0.23
C LEU A 17 13.28 1.82 1.73
N SER A 18 14.05 2.57 2.52
CA SER A 18 13.91 2.53 3.97
C SER A 18 12.56 3.11 4.35
N ILE A 19 11.88 2.47 5.30
CA ILE A 19 10.70 3.06 5.93
C ILE A 19 11.20 4.29 6.69
N ASP A 20 10.84 5.48 6.21
CA ASP A 20 11.31 6.77 6.73
C ASP A 20 10.52 7.21 7.98
N LYS A 21 9.38 6.55 8.25
CA LYS A 21 8.49 6.88 9.37
C LYS A 21 8.40 5.72 10.35
N ASP A 22 8.82 5.98 11.59
CA ASP A 22 8.61 5.04 12.71
C ASP A 22 7.12 4.96 13.11
N LEU A 23 6.35 6.03 12.86
CA LEU A 23 4.91 6.11 13.10
C LEU A 23 4.17 6.48 11.81
N LEU A 24 3.24 5.61 11.39
CA LEU A 24 2.38 5.84 10.24
C LEU A 24 0.97 6.23 10.69
N ASN A 25 0.57 7.46 10.38
CA ASN A 25 -0.82 7.90 10.56
C ASN A 25 -1.65 7.34 9.40
N LEU A 26 -2.61 6.49 9.72
CA LEU A 26 -3.57 5.99 8.74
C LEU A 26 -4.77 6.94 8.63
N PRO A 27 -5.35 7.08 7.43
CA PRO A 27 -6.60 7.81 7.27
C PRO A 27 -7.74 7.09 8.01
N GLU A 28 -8.68 7.87 8.54
CA GLU A 28 -9.93 7.33 9.06
C GLU A 28 -10.78 6.79 7.90
N VAL A 29 -11.33 5.59 8.08
CA VAL A 29 -12.17 4.91 7.10
C VAL A 29 -13.41 4.36 7.81
N MET A 30 -14.58 4.66 7.26
CA MET A 30 -15.87 4.23 7.79
C MET A 30 -16.53 3.25 6.82
N VAL A 31 -17.06 2.16 7.35
CA VAL A 31 -17.84 1.18 6.58
C VAL A 31 -19.29 1.63 6.55
N GLU A 32 -19.71 2.23 5.45
CA GLU A 32 -21.10 2.71 5.28
C GLU A 32 -22.07 1.57 4.90
N ASN A 33 -21.58 0.56 4.19
CA ASN A 33 -22.34 -0.61 3.77
C ASN A 33 -21.42 -1.81 3.55
N TYR A 34 -22.02 -3.00 3.51
CA TYR A 34 -21.32 -4.27 3.27
C TYR A 34 -21.30 -4.69 1.78
N GLU A 35 -21.86 -3.87 0.89
CA GLU A 35 -21.85 -4.12 -0.56
C GLU A 35 -20.53 -3.67 -1.20
N THR A 36 -19.88 -2.67 -0.59
CA THR A 36 -18.58 -2.18 -1.03
C THR A 36 -17.49 -3.16 -0.63
N LYS A 37 -16.65 -3.54 -1.59
CA LYS A 37 -15.58 -4.50 -1.31
C LYS A 37 -14.57 -3.93 -0.31
N PRO A 38 -14.11 -4.69 0.70
CA PRO A 38 -13.18 -4.21 1.72
C PRO A 38 -11.89 -3.60 1.14
N GLU A 39 -11.39 -4.14 0.04
CA GLU A 39 -10.18 -3.63 -0.61
C GLU A 39 -10.33 -2.19 -1.11
N HIS A 40 -11.54 -1.76 -1.49
CA HIS A 40 -11.80 -0.38 -1.87
C HIS A 40 -11.92 0.54 -0.64
N ILE A 41 -12.54 0.05 0.43
CA ILE A 41 -12.67 0.80 1.70
C ILE A 41 -11.27 1.05 2.30
N LEU A 42 -10.41 0.03 2.29
CA LEU A 42 -9.09 0.07 2.91
C LEU A 42 -7.98 0.63 2.00
N LEU A 43 -8.27 0.87 0.72
CA LEU A 43 -7.29 1.37 -0.24
C LEU A 43 -6.51 2.61 0.22
N PRO A 44 -7.12 3.61 0.89
CA PRO A 44 -6.39 4.76 1.43
C PRO A 44 -5.33 4.34 2.47
N CYS A 45 -5.65 3.38 3.34
CA CYS A 45 -4.72 2.85 4.34
C CYS A 45 -3.59 2.05 3.68
N ILE A 46 -3.91 1.22 2.69
CA ILE A 46 -2.92 0.44 1.94
C ILE A 46 -1.95 1.39 1.22
N ASN A 47 -2.47 2.40 0.52
CA ASN A 47 -1.64 3.39 -0.15
C ASN A 47 -0.76 4.19 0.82
N ALA A 48 -1.23 4.49 2.04
CA ALA A 48 -0.42 5.13 3.07
C ALA A 48 0.80 4.28 3.46
N VAL A 49 0.65 2.95 3.58
CA VAL A 49 1.75 2.03 3.88
C VAL A 49 2.78 2.00 2.76
N TRP A 50 2.33 1.83 1.51
CA TRP A 50 3.22 1.83 0.34
C TRP A 50 3.92 3.19 0.18
N ASN A 51 3.23 4.28 0.47
CA ASN A 51 3.80 5.63 0.44
C ASN A 51 4.87 5.87 1.49
N ALA A 52 4.67 5.38 2.72
CA ALA A 52 5.69 5.39 3.76
C ALA A 52 6.94 4.58 3.39
N CYS A 53 6.79 3.63 2.45
CA CYS A 53 7.87 2.83 1.90
C CYS A 53 8.43 3.41 0.59
N GLY A 54 8.12 4.66 0.25
CA GLY A 54 8.67 5.38 -0.90
C GLY A 54 8.01 5.09 -2.24
N PHE A 55 6.87 4.38 -2.26
CA PHE A 55 6.06 4.21 -3.47
C PHE A 55 4.99 5.29 -3.59
N LYS A 56 4.44 5.52 -4.79
CA LYS A 56 3.32 6.45 -4.95
C LYS A 56 1.99 5.87 -4.45
N LYS A 57 1.77 4.58 -4.71
CA LYS A 57 0.59 3.79 -4.34
C LYS A 57 0.92 2.30 -4.38
N SER A 58 0.01 1.45 -3.92
CA SER A 58 0.20 0.00 -4.01
C SER A 58 0.24 -0.49 -5.47
N PRO A 59 1.19 -1.36 -5.83
CA PRO A 59 1.24 -1.99 -7.16
C PRO A 59 0.23 -3.14 -7.30
N ASN A 60 -0.45 -3.53 -6.22
CA ASN A 60 -1.42 -4.62 -6.23
C ASN A 60 -2.80 -4.20 -6.77
N PHE A 61 -2.93 -2.95 -7.21
CA PHE A 61 -4.16 -2.37 -7.74
C PHE A 61 -3.90 -1.74 -9.10
N ASP A 62 -4.83 -1.92 -10.03
CA ASP A 62 -4.78 -1.28 -11.35
C ASP A 62 -5.08 0.23 -11.27
N GLU A 63 -5.24 0.86 -12.43
CA GLU A 63 -5.61 2.27 -12.53
C GLU A 63 -7.06 2.54 -12.08
N ASN A 64 -7.92 1.52 -12.11
CA ASN A 64 -9.32 1.56 -11.70
C ASN A 64 -9.53 1.11 -10.24
N ASN A 65 -8.44 0.96 -9.47
CA ASN A 65 -8.44 0.49 -8.09
C ASN A 65 -8.99 -0.93 -7.89
N ASN A 66 -8.98 -1.77 -8.92
CA ASN A 66 -9.26 -3.20 -8.78
C ASN A 66 -8.00 -3.94 -8.36
N TRP A 67 -8.16 -4.90 -7.45
CA TRP A 67 -7.08 -5.80 -7.07
C TRP A 67 -6.62 -6.62 -8.29
N THR A 68 -5.33 -6.56 -8.61
CA THR A 68 -4.76 -7.20 -9.81
C THR A 68 -4.18 -8.58 -9.57
N ASN A 69 -4.20 -9.07 -8.32
CA ASN A 69 -3.58 -10.32 -7.90
C ASN A 69 -2.18 -10.53 -8.50
N PRO A 70 -1.13 -9.92 -7.92
CA PRO A 70 0.23 -10.28 -8.30
C PRO A 70 0.50 -11.69 -7.75
N SER A 71 0.27 -12.70 -8.60
CA SER A 71 0.63 -14.09 -8.37
C SER A 71 2.13 -14.25 -8.35
#